data_AF-A0A0E3P4J3-F1
#
_entry.id   AF-A0A0E3P4J3-F1
#
_cell.length_a   1.000
_cell.length_b   1.000
_cell.length_c   1.000
_cell.angle_alpha   90.00
_cell.angle_beta   90.00
_cell.angle_gamma   90.00
#
_symmetry.space_group_name_H-M   'P 1'
#
loop_
_entity.id
_entity.type
_entity.pdbx_description
1 polymer ?
#
loop_
_entity_poly.entity_id
_entity_poly.type
_entity_poly.pdbx_seq_one_letter_code
_entity_poly.pdbx_strand_id
1 'polypeptide(L)'
;MDYYIMADKDNWSDIRSELVTEMKENNKKNWTLSIPAQVMKKEDYYILPVSEQAVKDEKFLAILDKYDIKVEKFTWCKIRFLYSDGPRTYWIPEEDAIKIKNEMEQNENIFSVQLSYLFP
;
A
#
# COMPACT_ATOMS: atom_id res chain seq x y z
N MET A 1 -7.50 -10.60 -4.05
CA MET A 1 -6.55 -10.51 -2.93
C MET A 1 -5.42 -9.65 -3.40
N ASP A 2 -4.95 -8.74 -2.56
CA ASP A 2 -3.88 -7.81 -2.94
C ASP A 2 -2.54 -8.30 -2.38
N TYR A 3 -1.47 -7.93 -3.06
CA TYR A 3 -0.11 -8.36 -2.75
C TYR A 3 0.78 -7.16 -2.47
N TYR A 4 1.85 -7.35 -1.71
CA TYR A 4 2.85 -6.31 -1.52
C TYR A 4 4.25 -6.91 -1.58
N ILE A 5 5.21 -6.03 -1.85
CA ILE A 5 6.63 -6.32 -1.64
C ILE A 5 7.15 -5.40 -0.53
N MET A 6 8.11 -5.92 0.23
CA MET A 6 8.85 -5.17 1.22
C MET A 6 10.31 -5.12 0.79
N ALA A 7 10.86 -3.92 0.72
CA ALA A 7 12.24 -3.70 0.32
C ALA A 7 12.94 -2.84 1.36
N ASP A 8 14.16 -3.20 1.67
CA ASP A 8 15.04 -2.37 2.49
C ASP A 8 15.26 -1.01 1.80
N LYS A 9 15.35 0.04 2.62
CA LYS A 9 15.58 1.42 2.18
C LYS A 9 16.82 1.56 1.29
N ASP A 10 17.87 0.78 1.55
CA ASP A 10 19.15 0.89 0.83
C ASP A 10 19.02 0.41 -0.63
N ASN A 11 18.24 -0.64 -0.87
CA ASN A 11 18.04 -1.21 -2.20
C ASN A 11 16.86 -0.59 -2.96
N TRP A 12 15.97 0.14 -2.26
CA TRP A 12 14.71 0.63 -2.81
C TRP A 12 14.86 1.49 -4.06
N SER A 13 15.89 2.33 -4.13
CA SER A 13 16.12 3.21 -5.28
C SER A 13 16.31 2.41 -6.57
N ASP A 14 17.12 1.35 -6.51
CA ASP A 14 17.45 0.53 -7.67
C ASP A 14 16.26 -0.32 -8.10
N ILE A 15 15.60 -0.98 -7.13
CA ILE A 15 14.38 -1.76 -7.36
C ILE A 15 13.31 -0.90 -8.02
N ARG A 16 13.07 0.30 -7.48
CA ARG A 16 12.07 1.23 -8.00
C ARG A 16 12.42 1.67 -9.43
N SER A 17 13.69 1.94 -9.70
CA SER A 17 14.15 2.33 -11.04
C SER A 17 13.89 1.25 -12.07
N GLU A 18 14.20 -0.01 -11.75
CA GLU A 18 13.96 -1.16 -12.64
C GLU A 18 12.47 -1.38 -12.89
N LEU A 19 11.65 -1.36 -11.83
CA LEU A 19 10.20 -1.51 -11.95
C LEU A 19 9.60 -0.41 -12.83
N VAL A 20 10.00 0.86 -12.63
CA VAL A 20 9.51 1.98 -13.43
C VAL A 20 9.97 1.88 -14.88
N THR A 21 11.19 1.45 -15.13
CA THR A 21 11.75 1.29 -16.48
C THR A 21 10.98 0.21 -17.25
N GLU A 22 10.84 -0.99 -16.67
CA GLU A 22 10.08 -2.07 -17.30
C GLU A 22 8.60 -1.72 -17.50
N MET A 23 7.97 -1.01 -16.56
CA MET A 23 6.57 -0.57 -16.73
C MET A 23 6.42 0.44 -17.87
N LYS A 24 7.36 1.38 -18.03
CA LYS A 24 7.34 2.39 -19.11
C LYS A 24 7.63 1.77 -20.48
N GLU A 25 8.65 0.93 -20.58
CA GLU A 25 9.08 0.35 -21.86
C GLU A 25 8.05 -0.61 -22.43
N ASN A 26 7.31 -1.33 -21.57
CA ASN A 26 6.35 -2.34 -22.01
C ASN A 26 4.88 -1.85 -22.02
N ASN A 27 4.63 -0.57 -21.73
CA ASN A 27 3.37 0.19 -21.91
C ASN A 27 2.04 -0.47 -21.44
N LYS A 28 2.10 -1.53 -20.62
CA LYS A 28 0.93 -2.38 -20.30
C LYS A 28 0.95 -3.00 -18.89
N LYS A 29 1.94 -2.69 -18.07
CA LYS A 29 2.14 -3.37 -16.79
C LYS A 29 1.58 -2.53 -15.65
N ASN A 30 0.33 -2.81 -15.28
CA ASN A 30 -0.28 -2.31 -14.04
C ASN A 30 0.25 -3.12 -12.86
N TRP A 31 1.57 -3.20 -12.69
CA TRP A 31 2.17 -3.98 -11.62
C TRP A 31 1.90 -3.37 -10.24
N THR A 32 1.76 -2.05 -10.16
CA THR A 32 1.44 -1.33 -8.93
C THR A 32 -0.01 -0.89 -8.91
N LEU A 33 -0.63 -0.89 -7.74
CA LEU A 33 -2.02 -0.44 -7.57
C LEU A 33 -2.09 1.11 -7.61
N SER A 34 -2.39 1.69 -8.79
CA SER A 34 -2.55 3.13 -9.10
C SER A 34 -1.36 4.05 -8.74
N ILE A 35 -0.90 4.86 -9.70
CA ILE A 35 0.41 5.53 -9.69
C ILE A 35 0.50 6.69 -8.68
N PRO A 36 1.60 6.81 -7.90
CA PRO A 36 2.36 5.72 -7.31
C PRO A 36 1.54 5.14 -6.15
N ALA A 37 1.39 3.82 -6.10
CA ALA A 37 0.76 3.15 -4.95
C ALA A 37 1.53 3.67 -3.75
N GLN A 38 0.86 4.42 -2.87
CA GLN A 38 1.52 5.25 -1.86
C GLN A 38 2.55 4.38 -1.16
N VAL A 39 3.82 4.59 -1.47
CA VAL A 39 4.88 3.72 -0.97
C VAL A 39 4.92 3.98 0.52
N MET A 40 4.52 2.99 1.29
CA MET A 40 4.44 3.16 2.73
C MET A 40 5.85 2.98 3.27
N LYS A 41 6.37 4.02 3.91
CA LYS A 41 7.65 3.94 4.61
C LYS A 41 7.38 3.50 6.04
N LYS A 42 7.99 2.39 6.44
CA LYS A 42 7.96 1.88 7.83
C LYS A 42 9.40 1.71 8.30
N GLU A 43 9.86 2.65 9.12
CA GLU A 43 11.24 2.72 9.65
C GLU A 43 12.31 2.56 8.56
N ASP A 44 12.80 1.33 8.39
CA ASP A 44 13.88 0.95 7.48
C ASP A 44 13.40 0.26 6.19
N TYR A 45 12.08 0.10 6.02
CA TYR A 45 11.48 -0.57 4.87
C TYR A 45 10.56 0.34 4.06
N TYR A 46 10.52 0.08 2.76
CA TYR A 46 9.48 0.52 1.86
C TYR A 46 8.56 -0.64 1.52
N ILE A 47 7.26 -0.40 1.65
CA ILE A 47 6.20 -1.34 1.31
C ILE A 47 5.50 -0.82 0.06
N LEU A 48 5.49 -1.66 -0.97
CA LEU A 48 4.84 -1.35 -2.25
C LEU A 48 3.70 -2.34 -2.48
N PRO A 49 2.43 -1.86 -2.48
CA PRO A 49 1.31 -2.63 -2.96
C PRO A 49 1.42 -2.92 -4.46
N VAL A 50 1.26 -4.19 -4.82
CA VAL A 50 1.34 -4.70 -6.19
C VAL A 50 0.08 -5.47 -6.56
N SER A 51 -0.25 -5.47 -7.86
CA SER A 51 -1.44 -6.12 -8.38
C SER A 51 -1.26 -7.62 -8.47
N GLU A 52 -2.37 -8.36 -8.49
CA GLU A 52 -2.34 -9.81 -8.77
C GLU A 52 -1.77 -10.13 -10.17
N GLN A 53 -1.80 -9.19 -11.10
CA GLN A 53 -1.16 -9.39 -12.41
C GLN A 53 0.37 -9.37 -12.30
N ALA A 54 0.93 -8.54 -11.41
CA ALA A 54 2.37 -8.45 -11.19
C ALA A 54 2.95 -9.78 -10.76
N VAL A 55 2.29 -10.46 -9.81
CA VAL A 55 2.79 -11.71 -9.23
C VAL A 55 2.77 -12.90 -10.19
N LYS A 56 2.19 -12.73 -11.39
CA LYS A 56 2.16 -13.72 -12.47
C LYS A 56 3.08 -13.32 -13.64
N ASP A 57 3.74 -12.17 -13.56
CA ASP A 57 4.60 -11.66 -14.63
C ASP A 57 6.05 -12.08 -14.39
N GLU A 58 6.61 -12.87 -15.31
CA GLU A 58 7.96 -13.42 -15.19
C GLU A 58 9.04 -12.34 -15.06
N LYS A 59 8.89 -11.19 -15.73
CA LYS A 59 9.86 -10.10 -15.62
C LYS A 59 9.78 -9.42 -14.25
N PHE A 60 8.56 -9.28 -13.71
CA PHE A 60 8.39 -8.75 -12.35
C PHE A 60 9.09 -9.66 -11.35
N LEU A 61 8.82 -10.97 -11.44
CA LEU A 61 9.41 -11.97 -10.55
C LEU A 61 10.94 -12.02 -10.68
N ALA A 62 11.49 -11.88 -11.89
CA ALA A 62 12.94 -11.83 -12.11
C ALA A 62 13.61 -10.62 -11.44
N ILE A 63 12.96 -9.46 -11.43
CA ILE A 63 13.45 -8.30 -10.68
C ILE A 63 13.47 -8.62 -9.18
N LEU A 64 12.39 -9.19 -8.65
CA LEU A 64 12.33 -9.51 -7.22
C LEU A 64 13.39 -10.53 -6.79
N ASP A 65 13.60 -11.58 -7.60
CA ASP A 65 14.59 -12.63 -7.35
C ASP A 65 16.02 -12.07 -7.28
N LYS A 66 16.35 -11.11 -8.17
CA LYS A 66 17.64 -10.41 -8.16
C LYS A 66 17.96 -9.73 -6.82
N TYR A 67 16.93 -9.26 -6.11
CA TYR A 67 17.06 -8.55 -4.83
C TYR A 67 16.65 -9.41 -3.62
N ASP A 68 16.41 -10.72 -3.80
CA ASP A 68 15.88 -11.64 -2.77
C ASP A 68 14.60 -11.12 -2.09
N ILE A 69 13.71 -10.50 -2.88
CA ILE A 69 12.46 -9.93 -2.38
C ILE A 69 11.33 -10.94 -2.52
N LYS A 70 10.59 -11.12 -1.43
CA LYS A 70 9.39 -11.95 -1.41
C LYS A 70 8.14 -11.12 -1.60
N VAL A 71 7.17 -11.72 -2.26
CA VAL A 71 5.82 -11.18 -2.38
C VAL A 71 4.96 -11.75 -1.25
N GLU A 72 4.25 -10.89 -0.56
CA GLU A 72 3.33 -11.27 0.51
C GLU A 72 1.89 -10.83 0.21
N LYS A 73 0.93 -11.50 0.86
CA LYS A 73 -0.50 -11.17 0.73
C LYS A 73 -0.92 -10.21 1.82
N PHE A 74 -1.82 -9.31 1.49
CA PHE A 74 -2.44 -8.45 2.48
C PHE A 74 -3.92 -8.22 2.16
N THR A 75 -4.63 -7.62 3.12
CA THR A 75 -6.03 -7.24 2.99
C THR A 75 -6.18 -5.76 3.33
N TRP A 76 -6.83 -5.01 2.45
CA TRP A 76 -7.29 -3.67 2.78
C TRP A 76 -8.50 -3.75 3.70
N CYS A 77 -8.37 -3.24 4.92
CA CYS A 77 -9.51 -3.00 5.80
C CYS A 77 -9.91 -1.52 5.68
N LYS A 78 -11.04 -1.24 5.03
CA LYS A 78 -11.60 0.12 4.99
C LYS A 78 -12.71 0.22 6.03
N ILE A 79 -12.40 0.87 7.15
CA ILE A 79 -13.41 1.16 8.16
C ILE A 79 -14.03 2.51 7.80
N ARG A 80 -15.29 2.48 7.34
CA ARG A 80 -16.09 3.69 7.11
C ARG A 80 -17.05 3.84 8.28
N PHE A 81 -17.03 4.99 8.92
CA PHE A 81 -18.04 5.37 9.89
C PHE A 81 -19.10 6.20 9.13
N LEU A 82 -20.33 5.70 9.10
CA LEU A 82 -21.33 5.97 8.06
C LEU A 82 -21.92 7.40 8.10
N TYR A 83 -22.30 7.88 6.91
CA TYR A 83 -23.10 9.09 6.66
C TYR A 83 -24.58 8.71 6.41
N SER A 84 -25.43 9.01 7.41
CA SER A 84 -26.85 9.44 7.41
C SER A 84 -27.94 8.82 6.50
N ASP A 85 -29.07 8.54 7.15
CA ASP A 85 -30.44 8.95 6.72
C ASP A 85 -31.06 10.02 7.69
N GLY A 86 -30.28 10.78 8.48
CA GLY A 86 -30.83 11.67 9.52
C GLY A 86 -29.91 12.82 10.01
N PRO A 87 -30.47 13.84 10.71
CA PRO A 87 -29.79 15.11 10.96
C PRO A 87 -28.67 15.00 12.01
N ARG A 88 -27.42 15.20 11.54
CA ARG A 88 -26.22 15.68 12.26
C ARG A 88 -25.84 15.02 13.60
N THR A 89 -25.73 13.70 13.68
CA THR A 89 -25.20 13.03 14.89
C THR A 89 -24.35 11.77 14.66
N TYR A 90 -23.55 11.65 13.58
CA TYR A 90 -22.72 10.43 13.39
C TYR A 90 -21.38 10.68 12.67
N TRP A 91 -20.53 11.54 13.23
CA TRP A 91 -19.15 11.73 12.75
C TRP A 91 -18.23 11.28 13.88
N ILE A 92 -17.24 10.43 13.62
CA ILE A 92 -16.15 10.24 14.57
C ILE A 92 -15.41 11.58 14.64
N PRO A 93 -15.34 12.23 15.82
CA PRO A 93 -14.53 13.42 15.99
C PRO A 93 -13.11 13.15 15.50
N GLU A 94 -12.47 14.14 14.89
CA GLU A 94 -11.10 13.96 14.36
C GLU A 94 -10.13 13.45 15.44
N GLU A 95 -10.28 13.93 16.68
CA GLU A 95 -9.51 13.46 17.83
C GLU A 95 -9.65 11.95 18.08
N ASP A 96 -10.89 11.42 18.00
CA ASP A 96 -11.16 9.99 18.17
C ASP A 96 -10.63 9.18 16.98
N ALA A 97 -10.72 9.72 15.75
CA ALA A 97 -10.16 9.07 14.56
C ALA A 97 -8.63 8.99 14.63
N ILE A 98 -7.97 10.05 15.12
CA ILE A 98 -6.52 10.09 15.38
C ILE A 98 -6.16 9.07 16.47
N LYS A 99 -6.95 8.99 17.56
CA LYS A 99 -6.72 8.01 18.63
C LYS A 99 -6.80 6.57 18.10
N ILE A 100 -7.85 6.23 17.35
CA ILE A 100 -8.01 4.90 16.73
C ILE A 100 -6.84 4.60 15.79
N LYS A 101 -6.43 5.58 14.97
CA LYS A 101 -5.26 5.44 14.09
C LYS A 101 -4.01 5.09 14.91
N ASN A 102 -3.72 5.85 15.96
CA ASN A 102 -2.54 5.63 16.79
C ASN A 102 -2.57 4.24 17.44
N GLU A 103 -3.71 3.82 17.98
CA GLU A 103 -3.88 2.48 18.56
C GLU A 103 -3.65 1.37 17.53
N MET A 104 -4.16 1.54 16.30
CA MET A 104 -3.94 0.58 15.21
C MET A 104 -2.50 0.55 14.72
N GLU A 105 -1.81 1.69 14.67
CA GLU A 105 -0.39 1.76 14.28
C GLU A 105 0.55 1.11 15.31
N GLN A 106 0.13 0.96 16.57
CA GLN A 106 0.87 0.17 17.56
C GLN A 106 0.73 -1.35 17.35
N ASN A 107 -0.22 -1.81 16.53
CA ASN A 107 -0.37 -3.24 16.26
C ASN A 107 0.64 -3.69 15.20
N GLU A 108 1.52 -4.62 15.56
CA GLU A 108 2.58 -5.12 14.67
C GLU A 108 2.04 -5.75 13.37
N ASN A 109 0.82 -6.27 13.37
CA ASN A 109 0.17 -6.87 12.20
C ASN A 109 -0.41 -5.83 11.23
N ILE A 110 -0.42 -4.55 11.60
CA ILE A 110 -0.92 -3.46 10.76
C ILE A 110 0.28 -2.72 10.16
N PHE A 111 0.34 -2.69 8.83
CA PHE A 111 1.43 -2.05 8.10
C PHE A 111 1.28 -0.54 8.00
N SER A 112 0.06 -0.05 7.75
CA SER A 112 -0.24 1.36 7.65
C SER A 112 -1.72 1.61 7.91
N VAL A 113 -2.00 2.79 8.46
CA VAL A 113 -3.35 3.28 8.70
C VAL A 113 -3.44 4.68 8.10
N GLN A 114 -4.43 4.89 7.22
CA GLN A 114 -4.66 6.17 6.57
C GLN A 114 -6.05 6.66 6.89
N LEU A 115 -6.15 7.92 7.34
CA LEU A 115 -7.42 8.61 7.46
C LEU A 115 -7.82 9.13 6.08
N SER A 116 -9.02 8.75 5.63
CA SER A 116 -9.63 9.31 4.43
C SER A 116 -10.81 10.18 4.83
N TYR A 117 -10.78 11.46 4.45
CA TYR A 117 -11.90 12.37 4.65
C TYR A 117 -12.87 12.22 3.47
N LEU A 118 -14.14 12.02 3.76
CA LEU A 118 -15.20 12.16 2.76
C LEU A 118 -15.60 13.63 2.74
N PHE A 119 -15.13 14.37 1.73
CA PHE A 119 -15.66 15.70 1.44
C PHE A 119 -17.03 15.55 0.75
N PRO A 120 -18.01 16.41 1.07
CA PRO A 120 -19.29 16.43 0.36
C PRO A 120 -19.16 16.83 -1.12
#